data_AF-A0A1H5UY74-F1
#
_entry.id   AF-A0A1H5UY74-F1
#
_cell.length_a   1.000
_cell.length_b   1.000
_cell.length_c   1.000
_cell.angle_alpha   90.00
_cell.angle_beta   90.00
_cell.angle_gamma   90.00
#
_symmetry.space_group_name_H-M   'P 1'
#
loop_
_entity.id
_entity.type
_entity.pdbx_description
1 polymer ?
#
loop_
_entity_poly.entity_id
_entity_poly.type
_entity_poly.pdbx_seq_one_letter_code
_entity_poly.pdbx_strand_id
1 'polypeptide(L)'
;MSQPKPGERFSYSFLDEEGDLSHAAVVESILSNHEEGLSPEIDEYAADWLEALPLDPPPDSGGPVKSFTVMLGTNDKTYIQGRLVTLTFER
;
A
#
# COMPACT_ATOMS: atom_id res chain seq x y z
N MET A 1 8.03 13.52 -3.91
CA MET A 1 7.79 12.44 -4.89
C MET A 1 6.54 12.81 -5.68
N SER A 2 6.38 12.35 -6.92
CA SER A 2 5.09 12.52 -7.61
C SER A 2 4.01 11.79 -6.83
N GLN A 3 2.81 12.36 -6.73
CA GLN A 3 1.69 11.66 -6.10
C GLN A 3 1.37 10.38 -6.91
N PRO A 4 1.16 9.23 -6.23
CA PRO A 4 0.78 7.99 -6.89
C PRO A 4 -0.55 8.15 -7.63
N LYS A 5 -0.78 7.33 -8.65
CA LYS A 5 -1.99 7.38 -9.48
C LYS A 5 -2.57 5.98 -9.73
N PRO A 6 -3.90 5.85 -9.89
CA PRO A 6 -4.52 4.62 -10.37
C PRO A 6 -3.86 4.11 -11.65
N GLY A 7 -3.56 2.81 -11.68
CA GLY A 7 -2.86 2.12 -12.77
C GLY A 7 -1.34 2.10 -12.65
N GLU A 8 -0.73 2.86 -11.73
CA GLU A 8 0.71 2.77 -11.48
C GLU A 8 1.06 1.44 -10.81
N ARG A 9 2.12 0.81 -11.32
CA ARG A 9 2.68 -0.41 -10.75
C ARG A 9 3.76 -0.06 -9.76
N PHE A 10 3.86 -0.87 -8.71
CA PHE A 10 4.90 -0.75 -7.72
C PHE A 10 5.31 -2.11 -7.19
N SER A 11 6.53 -2.15 -6.67
CA SER A 11 7.03 -3.26 -5.87
C SER A 11 7.11 -2.86 -4.41
N TYR A 12 6.84 -3.80 -3.51
CA TYR A 12 6.96 -3.59 -2.07
C TYR A 12 7.64 -4.77 -1.38
N SER A 13 8.30 -4.48 -0.26
CA SER A 13 8.94 -5.47 0.62
C SER A 13 8.74 -5.07 2.07
N PHE A 14 8.37 -6.03 2.92
CA PHE A 14 8.26 -5.82 4.36
C PHE A 14 9.65 -5.77 5.00
N LEU A 15 9.90 -4.76 5.83
CA LEU A 15 11.21 -4.59 6.46
C LEU A 15 11.49 -5.63 7.56
N ASP A 16 10.44 -6.30 8.05
CA ASP A 16 10.54 -7.31 9.10
C ASP A 16 10.62 -8.75 8.55
N GLU A 17 10.58 -8.96 7.23
CA GLU A 17 10.72 -10.28 6.61
C GLU A 17 12.17 -10.62 6.31
N GLU A 18 12.60 -11.83 6.67
CA GLU A 18 13.93 -12.34 6.31
C GLU A 18 13.96 -12.75 4.83
N GLY A 19 14.73 -12.01 4.04
CA GLY A 19 14.95 -12.24 2.60
C GLY A 19 14.47 -11.07 1.73
N ASP A 20 15.09 -10.89 0.56
CA ASP A 20 14.67 -9.91 -0.47
C ASP A 20 13.39 -10.37 -1.20
N LEU A 21 12.33 -10.66 -0.43
CA LEU A 21 11.02 -10.96 -0.99
C LEU A 21 10.38 -9.64 -1.43
N SER A 22 10.29 -9.46 -2.74
CA SER A 22 9.64 -8.33 -3.37
C SER A 22 8.35 -8.77 -4.02
N HIS A 23 7.27 -8.05 -3.74
CA HIS A 23 5.93 -8.31 -4.25
C HIS A 23 5.51 -7.18 -5.18
N ALA A 24 4.88 -7.51 -6.30
CA ALA A 24 4.34 -6.52 -7.22
C ALA A 24 2.85 -6.27 -6.98
N ALA A 25 2.42 -5.03 -7.14
CA ALA A 25 1.03 -4.61 -7.07
C ALA A 25 0.76 -3.44 -8.02
N VAL A 26 -0.52 -3.15 -8.25
CA VAL A 26 -1.00 -2.00 -9.00
C VAL A 26 -1.94 -1.17 -8.15
N VAL A 27 -1.83 0.16 -8.22
CA VAL A 27 -2.76 1.07 -7.56
C VAL A 27 -4.11 0.99 -8.26
N GLU A 28 -5.17 0.69 -7.52
CA GLU A 28 -6.55 0.71 -8.03
C GLU A 28 -7.20 2.07 -7.78
N SER A 29 -7.05 2.60 -6.58
CA SER A 29 -7.65 3.86 -6.17
C SER A 29 -6.81 4.56 -5.10
N ILE A 30 -7.04 5.87 -4.94
CA ILE A 30 -6.49 6.67 -3.85
C ILE A 30 -7.67 6.99 -2.93
N LEU A 31 -7.54 6.67 -1.65
CA LEU A 31 -8.60 6.86 -0.66
C LEU A 31 -8.24 8.03 0.27
N SER A 32 -9.23 8.83 0.62
CA SER A 32 -9.08 9.89 1.61
C SER A 32 -9.58 9.44 2.99
N ASN A 33 -8.93 9.93 4.05
CA ASN A 33 -9.32 9.68 5.45
C ASN A 33 -10.81 9.98 5.72
N HIS A 34 -11.32 11.03 5.09
CA HIS A 34 -12.69 11.50 5.26
C HIS A 34 -13.72 10.58 4.58
N GLU A 35 -13.39 10.00 3.41
CA GLU A 35 -14.27 9.06 2.72
C GLU A 35 -14.36 7.72 3.46
N GLU A 36 -13.29 7.32 4.12
CA GLU A 36 -13.22 6.08 4.91
C GLU A 36 -13.86 6.23 6.31
N GLY A 37 -14.39 7.41 6.65
CA GLY A 37 -15.03 7.67 7.95
C GLY A 37 -14.08 7.58 9.14
N LEU A 38 -12.78 7.76 8.90
CA LEU A 38 -11.77 7.74 9.95
C LEU A 38 -11.83 9.03 10.77
N SER A 39 -11.51 8.93 12.06
CA SER A 39 -11.46 10.09 12.94
C SER A 39 -10.46 11.13 12.41
N PRO A 40 -10.70 12.44 12.60
CA PRO A 40 -9.78 13.50 12.16
C PRO A 40 -8.34 13.36 12.70
N GLU A 41 -8.17 12.70 13.84
CA GLU A 41 -6.84 12.38 14.41
C GLU A 41 -5.98 11.55 13.46
N ILE A 42 -6.58 10.81 12.52
CA ILE A 42 -5.81 10.02 11.54
C ILE A 42 -5.00 10.91 10.60
N ASP A 43 -5.43 12.15 10.35
CA ASP A 43 -4.72 13.11 9.50
C ASP A 43 -3.34 13.46 10.08
N GLU A 44 -3.12 13.23 11.39
CA GLU A 44 -1.81 13.39 12.03
C GLU A 44 -0.83 12.27 11.65
N TYR A 45 -1.34 11.10 11.22
CA TYR A 45 -0.56 9.88 11.00
C TYR A 45 -0.51 9.43 9.54
N ALA A 46 -1.62 9.59 8.80
CA ALA A 46 -1.77 9.16 7.42
C ALA A 46 -1.98 10.37 6.50
N ALA A 47 -1.04 10.55 5.56
CA ALA A 47 -1.14 11.56 4.53
C ALA A 47 -2.14 11.15 3.43
N ASP A 48 -2.05 9.89 2.98
CA ASP A 48 -2.90 9.32 1.93
C ASP A 48 -3.02 7.80 2.13
N TRP A 49 -4.03 7.21 1.48
CA TRP A 49 -4.18 5.75 1.38
C TRP A 49 -4.25 5.32 -0.08
N LEU A 50 -3.67 4.16 -0.37
CA LEU A 50 -3.77 3.53 -1.69
C LEU A 50 -4.49 2.20 -1.53
N GLU A 51 -5.54 2.00 -2.30
CA GLU A 51 -6.04 0.65 -2.56
C GLU A 51 -5.21 0.05 -3.69
N ALA A 52 -4.71 -1.16 -3.48
CA ALA A 52 -3.84 -1.83 -4.43
C ALA A 52 -4.22 -3.30 -4.63
N LEU A 53 -4.10 -3.77 -5.87
CA LEU A 53 -4.31 -5.16 -6.25
C LEU A 53 -2.95 -5.86 -6.39
N PRO A 54 -2.72 -7.00 -5.69
CA PRO A 54 -1.47 -7.74 -5.85
C PRO A 54 -1.42 -8.41 -7.23
N LEU A 55 -0.26 -8.32 -7.89
CA LEU A 55 0.00 -8.94 -9.20
C LEU A 55 0.57 -10.36 -9.05
N ASP A 56 1.28 -10.63 -7.94
CA ASP A 56 1.82 -11.94 -7.59
C ASP A 56 1.19 -12.44 -6.27
N PRO A 57 -0.11 -12.80 -6.26
CA PRO A 57 -0.76 -13.28 -5.05
C PRO A 57 -0.11 -14.60 -4.57
N PRO A 58 -0.01 -14.83 -3.25
CA PRO A 58 0.54 -16.07 -2.73
C PRO A 58 -0.17 -17.30 -3.33
N PRO A 59 0.58 -18.37 -3.68
CA PRO A 59 0.03 -19.54 -4.38
C PRO A 59 -1.10 -20.27 -3.63
N ASP A 60 -1.18 -20.13 -2.30
CA ASP A 60 -2.23 -20.71 -1.46
C ASP A 60 -3.52 -19.88 -1.37
N SER A 61 -3.66 -18.81 -2.17
CA SER A 61 -4.78 -17.87 -2.00
C SER A 61 -6.15 -18.46 -2.33
N GLY A 62 -6.24 -19.59 -3.07
CA GLY A 62 -7.41 -20.49 -3.22
C GLY A 62 -8.78 -19.87 -3.59
N GLY A 63 -8.84 -18.55 -3.76
CA GLY A 63 -10.02 -17.72 -3.78
C GLY A 63 -9.73 -16.41 -4.51
N PRO A 64 -10.70 -15.48 -4.55
CA PRO A 64 -10.56 -14.25 -5.31
C PRO A 64 -9.39 -13.42 -4.76
N VAL A 65 -8.56 -12.90 -5.68
CA VAL A 65 -7.53 -11.91 -5.35
C VAL A 65 -8.21 -10.71 -4.72
N LYS A 66 -7.79 -10.34 -3.51
CA LYS A 66 -8.35 -9.19 -2.78
C LYS A 66 -7.37 -8.04 -2.81
N SER A 67 -7.91 -6.85 -3.01
CA SER A 67 -7.20 -5.59 -2.84
C SER A 67 -6.79 -5.42 -1.38
N PHE A 68 -5.72 -4.68 -1.16
CA PHE A 68 -5.21 -4.31 0.16
C PHE A 68 -4.91 -2.82 0.22
N THR A 69 -4.88 -2.28 1.43
CA THR A 69 -4.61 -0.87 1.64
C THR A 69 -3.16 -0.63 2.04
N VAL A 70 -2.55 0.36 1.40
CA VAL A 70 -1.24 0.92 1.72
C VAL A 70 -1.47 2.27 2.38
N MET A 71 -0.90 2.49 3.57
CA MET A 71 -0.90 3.78 4.24
C MET A 71 0.38 4.55 3.90
N LEU A 72 0.24 5.74 3.32
CA LEU A 72 1.34 6.69 3.18
C LEU A 72 1.35 7.57 4.44
N GLY A 73 2.34 7.37 5.31
CA GLY A 73 2.45 8.09 6.56
C GLY A 73 2.94 9.53 6.39
N THR A 74 2.52 10.40 7.31
CA THR A 74 3.02 11.80 7.40
C THR A 74 4.50 11.89 7.77
N ASN A 75 5.10 10.78 8.19
CA ASN A 75 6.49 10.62 8.61
C ASN A 75 7.41 10.05 7.52
N ASP A 76 7.01 10.17 6.24
CA ASP A 76 7.70 9.63 5.07
C ASP A 76 7.88 8.09 5.09
N LYS A 77 7.09 7.38 5.90
CA LYS A 77 7.08 5.92 5.97
C LYS A 77 5.81 5.36 5.38
N THR A 78 5.89 4.14 4.86
CA THR A 78 4.75 3.45 4.26
C THR A 78 4.45 2.19 5.04
N TYR A 79 3.16 1.89 5.21
CA TYR A 79 2.72 0.74 5.98
C TYR A 79 1.67 -0.07 5.23
N ILE A 80 1.75 -1.40 5.37
CA ILE A 80 0.70 -2.34 4.96
C ILE A 80 0.31 -3.13 6.21
N GLN A 81 -0.97 -3.09 6.59
CA GLN A 81 -1.47 -3.72 7.81
C GLN A 81 -0.68 -3.33 9.08
N GLY A 82 -0.20 -2.08 9.15
CA GLY A 82 0.61 -1.56 10.26
C GLY A 82 2.08 -2.00 10.26
N ARG A 83 2.50 -2.83 9.30
CA ARG A 83 3.91 -3.23 9.12
C ARG A 83 4.61 -2.26 8.18
N LEU A 84 5.86 -1.91 8.49
CA LEU A 84 6.67 -0.99 7.70
C LEU A 84 7.12 -1.66 6.39
N VAL A 85 6.94 -0.98 5.27
CA VAL A 85 7.33 -1.48 3.95
C VAL A 85 8.17 -0.47 3.19
N THR A 86 9.03 -0.97 2.31
CA THR A 86 9.66 -0.15 1.26
C THR A 86 8.79 -0.23 0.02
N LEU A 87 8.54 0.91 -0.63
CA LEU A 87 7.83 1.00 -1.90
C LEU A 87 8.74 1.53 -3.01
N THR A 88 8.65 0.92 -4.19
CA THR A 88 9.29 1.42 -5.41
C THR A 88 8.29 1.40 -6.56
N PHE A 89 7.93 2.56 -7.09
CA PHE A 89 7.08 2.69 -8.26
C PHE A 89 7.88 2.44 -9.55
N GLU A 90 7.26 1.75 -10.51
CA GLU A 90 7.80 1.60 -11.87
C GLU A 90 7.72 2.95 -12.59
N ARG A 91 8.78 3.32 -13.33
CA ARG A 91 8.87 4.59 -14.09
C ARG A 91 8.39 4.44 -15.53
#